data_AF-A0A829PKL0-F1
#
_entry.id   AF-A0A829PKL0-F1
#
_cell.length_a   1.000
_cell.length_b   1.000
_cell.length_c   1.000
_cell.angle_alpha   90.00
_cell.angle_beta   90.00
_cell.angle_gamma   90.00
#
_symmetry.space_group_name_H-M   'P 1'
#
loop_
_entity.id
_entity.type
_entity.pdbx_description
1 polymer ?
#
loop_
_entity_poly.entity_id
_entity_poly.type
_entity_poly.pdbx_seq_one_letter_code
_entity_poly.pdbx_strand_id
1 'polypeptide(L)'
;MAPYTYFLDAAQGMYVFLQAVEYRPTRPWELPQTLYIVRPNGTPMNLGDYAFPSEDDVWGAISPDRTRLVIGSHRADDQTAACPDVGVDLFDTTTGQRTTVHPDVPADTGYRVRRAWWASDGTLYVNYQQRPCNSGSTWSDPAVWAYKNGSWNRVNTPGAAVLALDLGGGELAVVEPKDADGGILYHVDKGGNRTEIAEGVTEIADIPWR
;
A
#
# COMPACT_ATOMS: atom_id res chain seq x y z
N MET A 1 27.54 -16.83 3.57
CA MET A 1 26.75 -15.71 4.14
C MET A 1 25.50 -15.57 3.28
N ALA A 2 24.31 -15.41 3.87
CA ALA A 2 23.05 -15.39 3.13
C ALA A 2 22.67 -13.94 2.72
N PRO A 3 22.10 -13.73 1.52
CA PRO A 3 21.55 -12.43 1.11
C PRO A 3 20.40 -12.01 2.03
N TYR A 4 20.13 -10.70 2.07
CA TYR A 4 18.98 -10.15 2.79
C TYR A 4 17.76 -10.16 1.88
N THR A 5 16.60 -10.60 2.37
CA THR A 5 15.39 -10.75 1.56
C THR A 5 14.18 -10.35 2.41
N TYR A 6 13.34 -9.47 1.88
CA TYR A 6 12.03 -9.20 2.47
C TYR A 6 11.01 -10.13 1.84
N PHE A 7 10.22 -10.77 2.68
CA PHE A 7 8.96 -11.38 2.28
C PHE A 7 7.88 -10.30 2.33
N LEU A 8 7.17 -10.09 1.23
CA LEU A 8 6.14 -9.05 1.14
C LEU A 8 4.74 -9.61 1.35
N ASP A 9 4.39 -10.66 0.61
CA ASP A 9 3.07 -11.28 0.70
C ASP A 9 3.08 -12.70 0.10
N ALA A 10 2.06 -13.47 0.44
CA ALA A 10 1.78 -14.76 -0.18
C ALA A 10 0.28 -14.96 -0.42
N ALA A 11 -0.02 -15.52 -1.58
CA ALA A 11 -1.31 -16.13 -1.86
C ALA A 11 -1.08 -17.60 -2.23
N GLN A 12 -2.12 -18.43 -2.24
CA GLN A 12 -1.98 -19.87 -2.48
C GLN A 12 -1.15 -20.17 -3.74
N GLY A 13 0.09 -20.67 -3.55
CA GLY A 13 1.03 -21.02 -4.62
C GLY A 13 1.81 -19.85 -5.23
N MET A 14 1.80 -18.67 -4.60
CA MET A 14 2.48 -17.45 -5.06
C MET A 14 3.12 -16.73 -3.87
N TYR A 15 4.38 -16.36 -4.01
CA TYR A 15 5.15 -15.65 -2.98
C TYR A 15 5.84 -14.44 -3.59
N VAL A 16 5.86 -13.33 -2.86
CA VAL A 16 6.47 -12.09 -3.31
C VAL A 16 7.64 -11.75 -2.40
N PHE A 17 8.79 -11.48 -3.02
CA PHE A 17 10.01 -11.14 -2.30
C PHE A 17 10.70 -9.92 -2.90
N LEU A 18 11.37 -9.16 -2.05
CA LEU A 18 12.45 -8.25 -2.46
C LEU A 18 13.78 -8.88 -2.10
N GLN A 19 14.65 -9.02 -3.08
CA GLN A 19 16.00 -9.53 -2.88
C GLN A 19 17.00 -8.39 -2.92
N ALA A 20 17.70 -8.14 -1.80
CA ALA A 20 18.85 -7.26 -1.77
C ALA A 20 20.11 -8.01 -2.19
N VAL A 21 20.92 -7.39 -3.06
CA VAL A 21 22.20 -7.95 -3.53
C VAL A 21 23.34 -7.68 -2.53
N GLU A 22 23.20 -6.65 -1.69
CA GLU A 22 24.25 -6.24 -0.75
C GLU A 22 24.11 -6.84 0.66
N TYR A 23 25.25 -7.11 1.28
CA TYR A 23 25.34 -7.80 2.57
C TYR A 23 25.38 -6.82 3.75
N ARG A 24 24.30 -6.82 4.54
CA ARG A 24 24.14 -6.16 5.87
C ARG A 24 24.43 -4.65 5.96
N PRO A 25 23.82 -3.80 5.11
CA PRO A 25 23.70 -2.38 5.46
C PRO A 25 22.77 -2.21 6.67
N THR A 26 22.91 -1.10 7.41
CA THR A 26 21.99 -0.74 8.50
C THR A 26 20.61 -0.31 8.01
N ARG A 27 20.49 0.06 6.73
CA ARG A 27 19.24 0.48 6.07
C ARG A 27 19.11 -0.22 4.72
N PRO A 28 18.87 -1.54 4.69
CA PRO A 28 18.83 -2.31 3.43
C PRO A 28 17.71 -1.90 2.49
N TRP A 29 16.63 -1.32 3.02
CA TRP A 29 15.50 -0.84 2.23
C TRP A 29 15.85 0.32 1.28
N GLU A 30 16.82 1.17 1.64
CA GLU A 30 17.26 2.33 0.84
C GLU A 30 18.07 1.93 -0.40
N LEU A 31 18.54 0.69 -0.47
CA LEU A 31 19.31 0.20 -1.61
C LEU A 31 18.39 -0.42 -2.67
N PRO A 32 18.82 -0.45 -3.94
CA PRO A 32 18.11 -1.20 -4.98
C PRO A 32 17.95 -2.68 -4.61
N GLN A 33 16.72 -3.15 -4.70
CA GLN A 33 16.31 -4.53 -4.43
C GLN A 33 15.40 -5.03 -5.54
N THR A 34 15.67 -6.21 -6.04
CA THR A 34 14.88 -6.78 -7.12
C THR A 34 13.61 -7.41 -6.58
N LEU A 35 12.46 -7.00 -7.13
CA LEU A 35 11.15 -7.55 -6.83
C LEU A 35 10.91 -8.83 -7.63
N TYR A 36 10.49 -9.89 -6.94
CA TYR A 36 10.19 -11.18 -7.55
C TYR A 36 8.80 -11.70 -7.18
N ILE A 37 8.14 -12.29 -8.17
CA ILE A 37 7.06 -13.27 -7.94
C ILE A 37 7.64 -14.68 -8.10
N VAL A 38 7.46 -15.52 -7.10
CA VAL A 38 7.92 -16.90 -7.07
C VAL A 38 6.73 -17.85 -6.98
N ARG A 39 6.75 -18.90 -7.79
CA ARG A 39 5.77 -20.01 -7.76
C ARG A 39 6.49 -21.32 -7.48
N PRO A 40 5.88 -22.27 -6.72
CA PRO A 40 6.46 -23.58 -6.52
C PRO A 40 6.83 -24.25 -7.85
N ASN A 41 8.06 -24.76 -7.95
CA ASN A 41 8.61 -25.43 -9.13
C ASN A 41 8.67 -24.58 -10.41
N GLY A 42 8.48 -23.27 -10.32
CA GLY A 42 8.61 -22.33 -11.44
C GLY A 42 9.87 -21.48 -11.36
N THR A 43 10.24 -20.86 -12.49
CA THR A 43 11.29 -19.84 -12.50
C THR A 43 10.76 -18.55 -11.86
N PRO A 44 11.52 -17.91 -10.93
CA PRO A 44 11.17 -16.59 -10.41
C PRO A 44 10.98 -15.56 -11.53
N MET A 45 9.91 -14.78 -11.45
CA MET A 45 9.64 -13.67 -12.36
C MET A 45 10.20 -12.38 -11.76
N ASN A 46 11.16 -11.76 -12.44
CA ASN A 46 11.74 -10.46 -12.07
C ASN A 46 10.80 -9.33 -12.51
N LEU A 47 10.44 -8.43 -11.60
CA LEU A 47 9.56 -7.29 -11.81
C LEU A 47 10.28 -5.92 -11.78
N GLY A 48 11.60 -5.93 -11.63
CA GLY A 48 12.46 -4.75 -11.59
C GLY A 48 12.93 -4.39 -10.19
N ASP A 49 13.73 -3.32 -10.11
CA ASP A 49 14.41 -2.90 -8.88
C ASP A 49 13.70 -1.73 -8.19
N TYR A 50 13.57 -1.85 -6.87
CA TYR A 50 12.94 -0.89 -5.97
C TYR A 50 13.89 -0.49 -4.85
N ALA A 51 13.80 0.75 -4.41
CA ALA A 51 14.54 1.27 -3.26
C ALA A 51 13.61 2.21 -2.50
N PHE A 52 13.45 1.96 -1.21
CA PHE A 52 12.42 2.58 -0.38
C PHE A 52 13.07 3.61 0.57
N PRO A 53 12.44 4.76 0.82
CA PRO A 53 12.99 5.77 1.70
C PRO A 53 12.86 5.41 3.20
N SER A 54 12.01 4.44 3.54
CA SER A 54 11.78 3.97 4.91
C SER A 54 11.46 2.48 4.93
N GLU A 55 11.74 1.81 6.05
CA GLU A 55 11.38 0.40 6.27
C GLU A 55 9.85 0.20 6.19
N ASP A 56 9.07 1.14 6.72
CA ASP A 56 7.60 1.12 6.68
C ASP A 56 7.02 1.14 5.25
N ASP A 57 7.80 1.60 4.27
CA ASP A 57 7.36 1.67 2.87
C ASP A 57 7.62 0.34 2.13
N VAL A 58 8.22 -0.66 2.79
CA VAL A 58 8.50 -2.00 2.27
C VAL A 58 7.29 -2.92 2.52
N TRP A 59 6.37 -2.94 1.56
CA TRP A 59 5.18 -3.78 1.60
C TRP A 59 4.77 -4.20 0.19
N GLY A 60 3.91 -5.21 0.09
CA GLY A 60 3.24 -5.60 -1.14
C GLY A 60 1.94 -6.32 -0.80
N ALA A 61 0.99 -6.36 -1.73
CA ALA A 61 -0.25 -7.11 -1.54
C ALA A 61 -0.72 -7.76 -2.84
N ILE A 62 -0.97 -9.07 -2.80
CA ILE A 62 -1.57 -9.84 -3.88
C ILE A 62 -3.09 -9.69 -3.80
N SER A 63 -3.74 -9.47 -4.95
CA SER A 63 -5.20 -9.41 -5.03
C SER A 63 -5.85 -10.76 -4.68
N PRO A 64 -7.10 -10.79 -4.19
CA PRO A 64 -7.76 -12.04 -3.80
C PRO A 64 -7.87 -13.07 -4.95
N ASP A 65 -8.04 -12.58 -6.18
CA ASP A 65 -8.07 -13.42 -7.39
C ASP A 65 -6.68 -13.84 -7.88
N ARG A 66 -5.62 -13.31 -7.26
CA ARG A 66 -4.20 -13.55 -7.54
C ARG A 66 -3.72 -13.05 -8.90
N THR A 67 -4.48 -12.18 -9.56
CA THR A 67 -4.12 -11.66 -10.89
C THR A 67 -3.29 -10.37 -10.82
N ARG A 68 -3.30 -9.69 -9.68
CA ARG A 68 -2.57 -8.45 -9.44
C ARG A 68 -1.67 -8.52 -8.22
N LEU A 69 -0.52 -7.85 -8.31
CA LEU A 69 0.32 -7.47 -7.17
C LEU A 69 0.37 -5.94 -7.13
N VAL A 70 0.20 -5.36 -5.95
CA VAL A 70 0.42 -3.93 -5.70
C VAL A 70 1.64 -3.71 -4.81
N ILE A 71 2.41 -2.66 -5.09
CA ILE A 71 3.52 -2.15 -4.28
C ILE A 71 3.59 -0.62 -4.39
N GLY A 72 4.18 0.07 -3.41
CA GLY A 72 4.47 1.51 -3.54
C GLY A 72 5.43 1.78 -4.70
N SER A 73 5.16 2.82 -5.50
CA SER A 73 5.95 3.16 -6.70
C SER A 73 7.29 3.82 -6.33
N HIS A 74 8.19 3.06 -5.72
CA HIS A 74 9.51 3.48 -5.26
C HIS A 74 10.62 2.86 -6.12
N ARG A 75 10.52 3.00 -7.45
CA ARG A 75 11.56 2.45 -8.32
C ARG A 75 12.90 3.14 -8.07
N ALA A 76 13.96 2.35 -8.14
CA ALA A 76 15.31 2.87 -7.89
C ALA A 76 15.75 3.94 -8.91
N ASP A 77 15.22 3.90 -10.13
CA ASP A 77 15.50 4.86 -11.21
C ASP A 77 14.73 6.18 -11.09
N ASP A 78 13.67 6.25 -10.27
CA ASP A 78 12.76 7.40 -10.17
C ASP A 78 13.07 8.36 -8.99
N GLN A 79 14.12 8.11 -8.21
CA GLN A 79 14.35 8.79 -6.90
C GLN A 79 14.85 10.26 -6.93
N THR A 80 14.71 10.99 -8.03
CA THR A 80 15.35 12.33 -8.17
C THR A 80 14.41 13.53 -8.00
N ALA A 81 13.12 13.32 -7.79
CA ALA A 81 12.16 14.42 -7.65
C ALA A 81 12.17 15.02 -6.23
N ALA A 82 12.41 16.34 -6.14
CA ALA A 82 12.31 17.11 -4.89
C ALA A 82 10.90 17.05 -4.27
N CYS A 83 9.89 16.76 -5.09
CA CYS A 83 8.52 16.51 -4.66
C CYS A 83 8.05 15.15 -5.19
N PRO A 84 8.22 14.07 -4.41
CA PRO A 84 7.81 12.75 -4.86
C PRO A 84 6.28 12.68 -4.91
N ASP A 85 5.76 12.30 -6.06
CA ASP A 85 4.38 11.86 -6.26
C ASP A 85 4.39 10.34 -6.36
N VAL A 86 4.21 9.68 -5.22
CA VAL A 86 4.30 8.23 -5.15
C VAL A 86 2.91 7.64 -5.38
N GLY A 87 2.70 7.07 -6.56
CA GLY A 87 1.57 6.18 -6.82
C GLY A 87 1.81 4.77 -6.28
N VAL A 88 1.00 3.84 -6.75
CA VAL A 88 1.25 2.41 -6.57
C VAL A 88 1.47 1.75 -7.92
N ASP A 89 2.41 0.82 -7.97
CA ASP A 89 2.61 -0.03 -9.14
C ASP A 89 1.71 -1.25 -9.04
N LEU A 90 0.93 -1.47 -10.09
CA LEU A 90 0.14 -2.67 -10.31
C LEU A 90 0.84 -3.56 -11.32
N PHE A 91 1.13 -4.79 -10.91
CA PHE A 91 1.68 -5.81 -11.77
C PHE A 91 0.61 -6.84 -12.12
N ASP A 92 0.52 -7.19 -13.39
CA ASP A 92 -0.10 -8.44 -13.81
C ASP A 92 0.77 -9.62 -13.35
N THR A 93 0.24 -10.49 -12.51
CA THR A 93 1.05 -11.57 -11.90
C THR A 93 1.46 -12.63 -12.92
N THR A 94 0.81 -12.70 -14.08
CA THR A 94 1.07 -13.70 -15.13
C THR A 94 2.10 -13.20 -16.13
N THR A 95 1.98 -11.94 -16.54
CA THR A 95 2.84 -11.36 -17.60
C THR A 95 3.97 -10.50 -17.04
N GLY A 96 3.86 -10.04 -15.80
CA GLY A 96 4.76 -9.04 -15.20
C GLY A 96 4.53 -7.63 -15.75
N GLN A 97 3.49 -7.40 -16.56
CA GLN A 97 3.18 -6.09 -17.09
C GLN A 97 2.83 -5.13 -15.94
N ARG A 98 3.51 -3.97 -15.92
CA ARG A 98 3.37 -2.92 -14.91
C ARG A 98 2.41 -1.83 -15.38
N THR A 99 1.65 -1.26 -14.45
CA THR A 99 0.97 0.02 -14.62
C THR A 99 1.03 0.79 -13.30
N THR A 100 1.49 2.03 -13.34
CA THR A 100 1.49 2.91 -12.16
C THR A 100 0.17 3.64 -12.09
N VAL A 101 -0.49 3.63 -10.93
CA VAL A 101 -1.78 4.27 -10.70
C VAL A 101 -1.76 5.12 -9.45
N HIS A 102 -2.43 6.27 -9.48
CA HIS A 102 -2.60 7.16 -8.34
C HIS A 102 -3.84 8.04 -8.56
N PRO A 103 -4.43 8.60 -7.49
CA PRO A 103 -5.44 9.65 -7.63
C PRO A 103 -4.89 10.84 -8.43
N ASP A 104 -5.76 11.66 -9.02
CA ASP A 104 -5.32 12.90 -9.66
C ASP A 104 -4.67 13.82 -8.62
N VAL A 105 -3.37 14.09 -8.83
CA VAL A 105 -2.52 14.85 -7.92
C VAL A 105 -2.34 16.29 -8.44
N PRO A 106 -2.57 17.32 -7.61
CA PRO A 106 -2.17 18.68 -7.94
C PRO A 106 -0.64 18.77 -8.12
N ALA A 107 -0.17 19.47 -9.16
CA ALA A 107 1.25 19.52 -9.55
C ALA A 107 2.22 19.99 -8.45
N ASP A 108 1.74 20.77 -7.46
CA ASP A 108 2.54 21.32 -6.37
C ASP A 108 2.32 20.57 -5.03
N THR A 109 1.83 19.34 -5.07
CA THR A 109 1.60 18.50 -3.88
C THR A 109 2.34 17.18 -4.01
N GLY A 110 3.19 16.87 -3.03
CA GLY A 110 3.82 15.57 -2.90
C GLY A 110 2.91 14.59 -2.20
N TYR A 111 2.96 13.34 -2.63
CA TYR A 111 2.15 12.25 -2.12
C TYR A 111 3.03 11.14 -1.59
N ARG A 112 2.63 10.58 -0.46
CA ARG A 112 3.24 9.38 0.10
C ARG A 112 2.17 8.32 0.26
N VAL A 113 2.47 7.12 -0.23
CA VAL A 113 1.71 5.92 0.10
C VAL A 113 2.39 5.22 1.26
N ARG A 114 1.62 4.89 2.30
CA ARG A 114 2.12 4.08 3.42
C ARG A 114 1.77 2.61 3.27
N ARG A 115 0.59 2.30 2.75
CA ARG A 115 0.10 0.92 2.61
C ARG A 115 -1.02 0.85 1.58
N ALA A 116 -1.18 -0.32 1.00
CA ALA A 116 -2.36 -0.69 0.22
C ALA A 116 -2.88 -2.07 0.65
N TRP A 117 -4.16 -2.32 0.44
CA TRP A 117 -4.80 -3.60 0.70
C TRP A 117 -5.97 -3.83 -0.26
N TRP A 118 -6.31 -5.09 -0.49
CA TRP A 118 -7.44 -5.46 -1.33
C TRP A 118 -8.64 -5.84 -0.47
N ALA A 119 -9.82 -5.35 -0.85
CA ALA A 119 -11.07 -5.94 -0.38
C ALA A 119 -11.40 -7.22 -1.15
N SER A 120 -12.30 -8.04 -0.61
CA SER A 120 -12.68 -9.33 -1.20
C SER A 120 -13.26 -9.22 -2.61
N ASP A 121 -13.85 -8.07 -2.94
CA ASP A 121 -14.42 -7.77 -4.25
C ASP A 121 -13.40 -7.29 -5.31
N GLY A 122 -12.11 -7.25 -4.95
CA GLY A 122 -11.03 -6.79 -5.82
C GLY A 122 -10.87 -5.26 -5.86
N THR A 123 -11.55 -4.50 -5.00
CA THR A 123 -11.26 -3.08 -4.81
C THR A 123 -9.91 -2.92 -4.12
N LEU A 124 -9.04 -2.09 -4.68
CA LEU A 124 -7.77 -1.73 -4.05
C LEU A 124 -7.97 -0.48 -3.21
N TYR A 125 -7.69 -0.56 -1.92
CA TYR A 125 -7.64 0.59 -1.05
C TYR A 125 -6.18 0.98 -0.80
N VAL A 126 -5.92 2.28 -0.81
CA VAL A 126 -4.59 2.84 -0.61
C VAL A 126 -4.65 4.00 0.35
N ASN A 127 -3.72 4.02 1.29
CA ASN A 127 -3.55 5.14 2.21
C ASN A 127 -2.56 6.17 1.65
N TYR A 128 -3.03 7.40 1.52
CA TYR A 128 -2.23 8.54 1.05
C TYR A 128 -2.10 9.63 2.12
N GLN A 129 -0.91 10.19 2.22
CA GLN A 129 -0.65 11.47 2.87
C GLN A 129 -0.14 12.47 1.83
N GLN A 130 -0.43 13.75 2.07
CA GLN A 130 -0.09 14.84 1.16
C GLN A 130 0.78 15.88 1.85
N ARG A 131 1.66 16.55 1.10
CA ARG A 131 2.36 17.76 1.57
C ARG A 131 2.59 18.73 0.40
N PRO A 132 2.54 20.06 0.61
CA PRO A 132 2.95 21.00 -0.43
C PRO A 132 4.45 20.88 -0.74
N CYS A 133 4.81 20.83 -2.03
CA CYS A 133 6.18 20.60 -2.51
C CYS A 133 7.20 21.67 -2.08
N ASN A 134 6.73 22.89 -1.82
CA ASN A 134 7.54 24.08 -1.61
C ASN A 134 7.74 24.43 -0.13
N SER A 135 7.41 23.54 0.79
CA SER A 135 7.33 23.88 2.21
C SER A 135 7.98 22.81 3.10
N GLY A 136 8.60 23.23 4.20
CA GLY A 136 8.96 22.35 5.32
C GLY A 136 7.75 21.89 6.13
N SER A 137 6.58 21.81 5.49
CA SER A 137 5.32 21.42 6.13
C SER A 137 5.33 19.93 6.46
N THR A 138 4.58 19.59 7.51
CA THR A 138 4.30 18.21 7.87
C THR A 138 3.37 17.55 6.84
N TRP A 139 3.45 16.23 6.73
CA TRP A 139 2.46 15.45 6.00
C TRP A 139 1.06 15.65 6.61
N SER A 140 0.04 15.68 5.75
CA SER A 140 -1.35 15.73 6.16
C SER A 140 -1.75 14.49 6.95
N ASP A 141 -2.92 14.56 7.59
CA ASP A 141 -3.59 13.37 8.08
C ASP A 141 -3.77 12.34 6.94
N PRO A 142 -3.61 11.05 7.25
CA PRO A 142 -3.78 9.98 6.27
C PRO A 142 -5.23 9.90 5.81
N ALA A 143 -5.41 9.71 4.50
CA ALA A 143 -6.70 9.53 3.86
C ALA A 143 -6.70 8.28 2.99
N VAL A 144 -7.83 7.58 2.98
CA VAL A 144 -7.99 6.35 2.19
C VAL A 144 -8.64 6.65 0.85
N TRP A 145 -8.10 6.05 -0.21
CA TRP A 145 -8.61 6.11 -1.57
C TRP A 145 -8.88 4.69 -2.07
N ALA A 146 -9.98 4.52 -2.80
CA ALA A 146 -10.38 3.27 -3.43
C ALA A 146 -10.14 3.36 -4.95
N TYR A 147 -9.40 2.40 -5.48
CA TYR A 147 -9.21 2.18 -6.90
C TYR A 147 -10.02 0.97 -7.36
N LYS A 148 -10.98 1.22 -8.25
CA LYS A 148 -11.86 0.19 -8.81
C LYS A 148 -12.15 0.50 -10.27
N ASN A 149 -12.03 -0.51 -11.14
CA ASN A 149 -12.32 -0.39 -12.57
C ASN A 149 -11.65 0.81 -13.26
N GLY A 150 -10.39 1.11 -12.90
CA GLY A 150 -9.65 2.20 -13.51
C GLY A 150 -9.90 3.59 -12.91
N SER A 151 -10.74 3.72 -11.89
CA SER A 151 -11.11 5.00 -11.29
C SER A 151 -10.77 5.07 -9.80
N TRP A 152 -10.31 6.25 -9.38
CA TRP A 152 -10.02 6.57 -8.00
C TRP A 152 -11.16 7.34 -7.36
N ASN A 153 -11.54 6.94 -6.16
CA ASN A 153 -12.51 7.66 -5.33
C ASN A 153 -11.97 7.79 -3.91
N ARG A 154 -12.05 8.99 -3.34
CA ARG A 154 -11.69 9.18 -1.92
C ARG A 154 -12.78 8.57 -1.04
N VAL A 155 -12.37 7.77 -0.05
CA VAL A 155 -13.29 7.23 0.96
C VAL A 155 -13.59 8.33 1.98
N ASN A 156 -14.87 8.55 2.26
CA ASN A 156 -15.30 9.53 3.24
C ASN A 156 -15.32 8.91 4.64
N THR A 157 -14.21 9.02 5.38
CA THR A 157 -13.98 8.37 6.69
C THR A 157 -14.21 9.28 7.91
N PRO A 158 -15.03 10.33 7.83
CA PRO A 158 -15.06 11.48 8.76
C PRO A 158 -13.82 11.66 9.66
N GLY A 159 -12.71 12.21 9.14
CA GLY A 159 -11.44 12.38 9.86
C GLY A 159 -10.30 11.54 9.28
N ALA A 160 -9.19 11.46 10.02
CA ALA A 160 -8.02 10.67 9.63
C ALA A 160 -8.34 9.17 9.56
N ALA A 161 -7.73 8.48 8.60
CA ALA A 161 -7.87 7.04 8.44
C ALA A 161 -6.61 6.43 7.82
N VAL A 162 -6.04 5.42 8.48
CA VAL A 162 -4.97 4.57 7.92
C VAL A 162 -5.52 3.34 7.21
N LEU A 163 -6.70 2.86 7.64
CA LEU A 163 -7.46 1.79 6.99
C LEU A 163 -8.94 2.18 6.92
N ALA A 164 -9.61 1.71 5.88
CA ALA A 164 -11.06 1.80 5.75
C ALA A 164 -11.59 0.61 4.95
N LEU A 165 -12.76 0.11 5.33
CA LEU A 165 -13.47 -0.95 4.64
C LEU A 165 -14.95 -0.57 4.53
N ASP A 166 -15.53 -0.70 3.33
CA ASP A 166 -16.96 -0.56 3.11
C ASP A 166 -17.70 -1.79 3.65
N LEU A 167 -18.62 -1.56 4.58
CA LEU A 167 -19.44 -2.61 5.20
C LEU A 167 -20.79 -2.78 4.48
N GLY A 168 -21.07 -1.96 3.47
CA GLY A 168 -22.35 -1.84 2.81
C GLY A 168 -23.29 -0.88 3.53
N GLY A 169 -24.36 -0.45 2.83
CA GLY A 169 -25.38 0.43 3.41
C GLY A 169 -24.89 1.85 3.75
N GLY A 170 -23.71 2.25 3.27
CA GLY A 170 -23.07 3.53 3.60
C GLY A 170 -22.31 3.52 4.92
N GLU A 171 -22.07 2.35 5.52
CA GLU A 171 -21.30 2.19 6.75
C GLU A 171 -19.85 1.81 6.46
N LEU A 172 -18.94 2.18 7.37
CA LEU A 172 -17.52 1.90 7.24
C LEU A 172 -16.95 1.30 8.53
N ALA A 173 -15.97 0.42 8.40
CA ALA A 173 -14.98 0.18 9.44
C ALA A 173 -13.75 1.03 9.13
N VAL A 174 -13.32 1.87 10.07
CA VAL A 174 -12.20 2.81 9.89
C VAL A 174 -11.20 2.64 11.00
N VAL A 175 -9.92 2.55 10.67
CA VAL A 175 -8.84 2.66 11.66
C VAL A 175 -8.27 4.06 11.61
N GLU A 176 -8.45 4.82 12.68
CA GLU A 176 -7.80 6.12 12.88
C GLU A 176 -6.38 5.91 13.42
N PRO A 177 -5.35 6.60 12.89
CA PRO A 177 -4.00 6.52 13.43
C PRO A 177 -3.95 6.97 14.90
N LYS A 178 -3.29 6.20 15.75
CA LYS A 178 -2.99 6.58 17.14
C LYS A 178 -1.48 6.57 17.39
N ASP A 179 -0.84 5.47 16.98
CA ASP A 179 0.57 5.19 17.21
C ASP A 179 1.26 4.81 15.88
N ALA A 180 2.57 4.54 15.91
CA ALA A 180 3.32 4.12 14.72
C ALA A 180 2.82 2.78 14.14
N ASP A 181 2.44 1.84 15.03
CA ASP A 181 2.17 0.45 14.64
C ASP A 181 0.68 0.11 14.63
N GLY A 182 -0.20 1.02 15.04
CA GLY A 182 -1.62 0.71 15.19
C GLY A 182 -2.51 1.93 15.44
N GLY A 183 -3.82 1.68 15.40
CA GLY A 183 -4.83 2.71 15.52
C GLY A 183 -6.06 2.28 16.31
N ILE A 184 -7.05 3.17 16.32
CA ILE A 184 -8.36 2.93 16.93
C ILE A 184 -9.34 2.55 15.83
N LEU A 185 -9.95 1.38 15.94
CA LEU A 185 -11.02 0.93 15.08
C LEU A 185 -12.33 1.57 15.50
N TYR A 186 -12.96 2.25 14.55
CA TYR A 186 -14.31 2.79 14.65
C TYR A 186 -15.24 2.11 13.65
N HIS A 187 -16.47 1.86 14.08
CA HIS A 187 -17.60 1.75 13.17
C HIS A 187 -18.10 3.16 12.85
N VAL A 188 -18.27 3.46 11.57
CA VAL A 188 -18.83 4.72 11.09
C VAL A 188 -20.18 4.43 10.47
N ASP A 189 -21.24 4.99 11.06
CA ASP A 189 -22.59 4.84 10.53
C ASP A 189 -22.81 5.69 9.27
N LYS A 190 -23.93 5.48 8.59
CA LYS A 190 -24.34 6.26 7.40
C LYS A 190 -24.45 7.78 7.62
N GLY A 191 -24.55 8.23 8.87
CA GLY A 191 -24.59 9.63 9.26
C GLY A 191 -23.20 10.22 9.51
N GLY A 192 -22.15 9.40 9.49
CA GLY A 192 -20.78 9.78 9.79
C GLY A 192 -20.43 9.75 11.29
N ASN A 193 -21.30 9.20 12.14
CA ASN A 193 -21.00 9.07 13.57
C ASN A 193 -20.04 7.91 13.81
N ARG A 194 -19.03 8.16 14.64
CA ARG A 194 -18.01 7.17 14.99
C ARG A 194 -18.34 6.51 16.33
N THR A 195 -18.37 5.18 16.33
CA THR A 195 -18.45 4.36 17.54
C THR A 195 -17.14 3.58 17.67
N GLU A 196 -16.40 3.82 18.75
CA GLU A 196 -15.15 3.09 19.03
C GLU A 196 -15.44 1.61 19.29
N ILE A 197 -14.62 0.74 18.70
CA ILE A 197 -14.73 -0.72 18.83
C ILE A 197 -13.52 -1.30 19.54
N ALA A 198 -12.31 -0.89 19.16
CA ALA A 198 -11.05 -1.42 19.70
C ALA A 198 -9.87 -0.48 19.46
N GLU A 199 -8.85 -0.59 20.31
CA GLU A 199 -7.55 0.07 20.12
C GLU A 199 -6.46 -0.92 19.70
N GLY A 200 -5.32 -0.41 19.22
CA GLY A 200 -4.17 -1.23 18.81
C GLY A 200 -4.44 -2.05 17.54
N VAL A 201 -5.39 -1.62 16.71
CA VAL A 201 -5.77 -2.32 15.50
C VAL A 201 -4.78 -1.98 14.38
N THR A 202 -4.19 -3.01 13.79
CA THR A 202 -3.15 -2.89 12.77
C THR A 202 -3.66 -3.27 11.37
N GLU A 203 -4.74 -4.05 11.29
CA GLU A 203 -5.33 -4.58 10.07
C GLU A 203 -6.85 -4.78 10.21
N ILE A 204 -7.56 -4.69 9.07
CA ILE A 204 -8.95 -5.13 8.92
C ILE A 204 -8.97 -6.19 7.82
N ALA A 205 -9.49 -7.38 8.13
CA ALA A 205 -9.71 -8.42 7.14
C ALA A 205 -11.19 -8.44 6.74
N ASP A 206 -11.46 -8.24 5.45
CA ASP A 206 -12.76 -8.51 4.86
C ASP A 206 -12.90 -10.02 4.62
N ILE A 207 -13.71 -10.69 5.44
CA ILE A 207 -13.97 -12.12 5.29
C ILE A 207 -15.14 -12.29 4.32
N PRO A 208 -14.93 -12.83 3.11
CA PRO A 208 -16.02 -13.03 2.17
C PRO A 208 -17.11 -13.91 2.79
N TRP A 209 -18.37 -13.57 2.50
CA TRP A 209 -19.53 -14.37 2.90
C TRP A 209 -19.34 -15.81 2.43
N ARG A 210 -19.47 -16.78 3.35
CA ARG A 210 -19.42 -18.22 3.07
C ARG A 210 -20.67 -18.70 2.35
#